data_AF-A0A9R1UCG8-F1
#
_entry.id   AF-A0A9R1UCG8-F1
#
_cell.length_a   1.000
_cell.length_b   1.000
_cell.length_c   1.000
_cell.angle_alpha   90.00
_cell.angle_beta   90.00
_cell.angle_gamma   90.00
#
_symmetry.space_group_name_H-M   'P 1'
#
loop_
_entity.id
_entity.type
_entity.pdbx_description
1 polymer ?
#
loop_
_entity_poly.entity_id
_entity_poly.type
_entity_poly.pdbx_seq_one_letter_code
_entity_poly.pdbx_strand_id
1 'polypeptide(L)'
;MATLQLCMGRRCMIFQLLFSPRMPQSLRNFLRNPAYTFVDVVIKNDVEKLMENWNLEVANTTDIGALATEEYGMRNLRNTGLKGLMSRVLGKELIKLKSVTMSDWDNEWLTLDQVQYACIDAFLSYKIVSILISGNHN
;
A
#
# COMPACT_ATOMS: atom_id res chain seq x y z
N MET A 1 13.83 -0.85 3.15
CA MET A 1 12.45 -1.23 3.53
C MET A 1 12.09 -2.55 2.88
N ALA A 2 11.93 -3.57 3.71
CA ALA A 2 11.57 -4.90 3.29
C ALA A 2 10.28 -5.40 3.95
N THR A 3 9.46 -4.50 4.48
CA THR A 3 8.21 -4.85 5.15
C THR A 3 7.06 -4.69 4.17
N LEU A 4 6.51 -5.81 3.73
CA LEU A 4 5.30 -5.86 2.92
C LEU A 4 4.07 -5.70 3.82
N GLN A 5 3.14 -4.85 3.39
CA GLN A 5 1.93 -4.50 4.14
C GLN A 5 0.74 -4.79 3.24
N LEU A 6 -0.12 -5.71 3.64
CA LEU A 6 -1.29 -6.12 2.86
C LEU A 6 -2.55 -5.87 3.68
N CYS A 7 -3.53 -5.17 3.11
CA CYS A 7 -4.81 -4.92 3.76
C CYS A 7 -5.97 -5.41 2.90
N MET A 8 -6.92 -6.11 3.51
CA MET A 8 -8.21 -6.44 2.92
C MET A 8 -9.32 -6.18 3.94
N GLY A 9 -10.18 -5.20 3.66
CA GLY A 9 -11.29 -4.84 4.52
C GLY A 9 -10.81 -4.25 5.85
N ARG A 10 -10.84 -5.07 6.91
CA ARG A 10 -10.39 -4.71 8.27
C ARG A 10 -9.22 -5.55 8.76
N ARG A 11 -8.63 -6.38 7.89
CA ARG A 11 -7.53 -7.27 8.22
C ARG A 11 -6.27 -6.78 7.53
N CYS A 12 -5.23 -6.54 8.31
CA CYS A 12 -3.91 -6.19 7.81
C CYS A 12 -2.94 -7.33 8.13
N MET A 13 -2.05 -7.62 7.21
CA MET A 13 -0.93 -8.54 7.38
C MET A 13 0.35 -7.74 7.15
N ILE A 14 1.28 -7.87 8.10
CA ILE A 14 2.62 -7.31 8.01
C ILE A 14 3.58 -8.47 7.82
N PHE A 15 4.43 -8.38 6.80
CA PHE A 15 5.37 -9.45 6.44
C PHE A 15 6.76 -8.87 6.17
N GLN A 16 7.74 -9.19 7.02
CA GLN A 16 9.11 -8.72 6.88
C GLN A 16 9.91 -9.65 5.95
N LEU A 17 10.10 -9.23 4.71
CA LEU A 17 10.81 -9.96 3.65
C LEU A 17 12.28 -10.23 4.01
N LEU A 18 12.95 -9.28 4.69
CA LEU A 18 14.35 -9.41 5.15
C LEU A 18 14.57 -10.62 6.07
N PHE A 19 13.59 -10.92 6.91
CA PHE A 19 13.66 -11.97 7.91
C PHE A 19 12.96 -13.26 7.46
N SER A 20 12.68 -13.37 6.16
CA SER A 20 12.09 -14.55 5.55
C SER A 20 13.17 -15.37 4.83
N PRO A 21 13.78 -16.38 5.49
CA PRO A 21 14.85 -17.18 4.88
C PRO A 21 14.38 -17.95 3.64
N ARG A 22 13.07 -18.23 3.55
CA ARG A 22 12.43 -18.78 2.36
C ARG A 22 11.11 -18.08 2.13
N MET A 23 10.98 -17.48 0.95
CA MET A 23 9.73 -16.85 0.55
C MET A 23 8.59 -17.87 0.45
N PRO A 24 7.47 -17.69 1.19
CA PRO A 24 6.35 -18.61 1.12
C PRO A 24 5.75 -18.67 -0.28
N GLN A 25 5.53 -19.88 -0.79
CA GLN A 25 4.90 -20.07 -2.11
C GLN A 25 3.47 -19.52 -2.13
N SER A 26 2.76 -19.56 -1.00
CA SER A 26 1.43 -18.96 -0.85
C SER A 26 1.45 -17.46 -1.12
N LEU A 27 2.45 -16.74 -0.62
CA LEU A 27 2.60 -15.30 -0.88
C LEU A 27 2.93 -15.02 -2.35
N ARG A 28 3.82 -15.81 -2.97
CA ARG A 28 4.11 -15.70 -4.41
C ARG A 28 2.85 -15.93 -5.25
N ASN A 29 2.11 -17.00 -4.97
CA ASN A 29 0.88 -17.33 -5.68
C ASN A 29 -0.18 -16.25 -5.47
N PHE A 30 -0.27 -15.68 -4.27
CA PHE A 30 -1.19 -14.60 -3.95
C PHE A 30 -0.90 -13.35 -4.78
N LEU A 31 0.35 -12.88 -4.82
CA LEU A 31 0.75 -11.69 -5.58
C LEU A 31 0.62 -11.88 -7.10
N ARG A 32 0.82 -13.11 -7.60
CA ARG A 32 0.72 -13.45 -9.03
C ARG A 32 -0.70 -13.78 -9.51
N ASN A 33 -1.70 -13.77 -8.62
CA ASN A 33 -3.06 -14.09 -9.00
C ASN A 33 -3.73 -12.87 -9.68
N PRO A 34 -4.08 -12.93 -10.97
CA PRO A 34 -4.68 -11.80 -11.68
C PRO A 34 -6.09 -11.47 -11.19
N ALA A 35 -6.75 -12.37 -10.44
CA ALA A 35 -8.05 -12.11 -9.82
C ALA A 35 -7.97 -11.09 -8.67
N TYR A 36 -6.78 -10.75 -8.19
CA TYR A 36 -6.57 -9.73 -7.17
C TYR A 36 -5.94 -8.48 -7.78
N THR A 37 -6.46 -7.31 -7.42
CA THR A 37 -5.85 -6.02 -7.76
C THR A 37 -5.11 -5.50 -6.55
N PHE A 38 -3.80 -5.29 -6.70
CA PHE A 38 -2.98 -4.65 -5.69
C PHE A 38 -2.91 -3.15 -5.92
N VAL A 39 -3.03 -2.37 -4.86
CA VAL A 39 -3.13 -0.92 -4.96
C VAL A 39 -2.12 -0.23 -4.05
N ASP A 40 -1.48 0.80 -4.58
CA ASP A 40 -0.58 1.66 -3.83
C ASP A 40 -0.44 3.03 -4.53
N VAL A 41 0.17 3.98 -3.83
CA VAL A 41 0.53 5.28 -4.37
C VAL A 41 1.91 5.18 -5.03
N VAL A 42 2.00 5.39 -6.34
CA VAL A 42 3.24 5.16 -7.11
C VAL A 42 3.62 3.67 -7.14
N ILE A 43 2.62 2.79 -7.27
CA ILE A 43 2.77 1.32 -7.19
C ILE A 43 3.83 0.74 -8.11
N LYS A 44 4.11 1.38 -9.26
CA LYS A 44 5.11 0.91 -10.21
C LYS A 44 6.49 0.73 -9.56
N ASN A 45 6.91 1.71 -8.76
CA ASN A 45 8.19 1.68 -8.07
C ASN A 45 8.26 0.56 -7.02
N ASP A 46 7.13 0.29 -6.34
CA ASP A 46 7.08 -0.77 -5.33
C ASP A 46 7.08 -2.16 -5.97
N VAL A 47 6.41 -2.35 -7.10
CA VAL A 47 6.46 -3.59 -7.89
C VAL A 47 7.85 -3.85 -8.44
N GLU A 48 8.52 -2.82 -9.00
CA GLU A 48 9.91 -2.93 -9.47
C GLU A 48 10.84 -3.37 -8.33
N LYS A 49 10.74 -2.74 -7.16
CA LYS A 49 11.52 -3.14 -5.98
C LYS A 49 11.21 -4.54 -5.48
N LEU A 50 9.95 -4.98 -5.53
CA LEU A 50 9.57 -6.34 -5.14
C LEU A 50 10.17 -7.38 -6.09
N MET A 51 10.18 -7.09 -7.39
CA MET A 51 10.79 -7.96 -8.38
C MET A 51 12.30 -8.00 -8.24
N GLU A 52 12.97 -6.85 -8.21
CA GLU A 52 14.44 -6.75 -8.20
C GLU A 52 15.07 -7.33 -6.92
N ASN A 53 14.47 -7.05 -5.75
CA ASN A 53 15.08 -7.44 -4.47
C ASN A 53 14.59 -8.80 -3.95
N TRP A 54 13.39 -9.24 -4.36
CA TRP A 54 12.74 -10.41 -3.74
C TRP A 54 12.20 -11.43 -4.75
N ASN A 55 12.34 -11.16 -6.06
CA ASN A 55 11.77 -11.96 -7.15
C ASN A 55 10.27 -12.20 -6.94
N LEU A 56 9.56 -11.15 -6.50
CA LEU A 56 8.12 -11.16 -6.26
C LEU A 56 7.41 -10.42 -7.39
N GLU A 57 6.83 -11.17 -8.31
CA GLU A 57 5.98 -10.66 -9.38
C GLU A 57 4.58 -10.33 -8.83
N VAL A 58 4.04 -9.16 -9.20
CA VAL A 58 2.67 -8.72 -8.87
C VAL A 58 1.90 -8.63 -10.18
N ALA A 59 0.89 -9.49 -10.35
CA ALA A 59 0.27 -9.70 -11.67
C ALA A 59 -0.66 -8.56 -12.11
N ASN A 60 -1.36 -7.94 -11.17
CA ASN A 60 -2.37 -6.93 -11.48
C ASN A 60 -2.33 -5.81 -10.45
N THR A 61 -2.11 -4.58 -10.93
CA THR A 61 -1.91 -3.41 -10.08
C THR A 61 -2.74 -2.23 -10.52
N THR A 62 -3.04 -1.33 -9.59
CA THR A 62 -3.72 -0.07 -9.88
C THR A 62 -3.15 1.04 -9.01
N ASP A 63 -2.79 2.15 -9.67
CA ASP A 63 -2.24 3.32 -9.00
C ASP A 63 -3.37 4.20 -8.44
N ILE A 64 -3.34 4.44 -7.12
CA ILE A 64 -4.40 5.20 -6.44
C ILE A 64 -4.42 6.66 -6.91
N GLY A 65 -3.25 7.25 -7.17
CA GLY A 65 -3.15 8.62 -7.66
C GLY A 65 -3.76 8.78 -9.05
N ALA A 66 -3.54 7.80 -9.93
CA ALA A 66 -4.15 7.76 -11.26
C ALA A 66 -5.68 7.66 -11.17
N LEU A 67 -6.22 6.74 -10.35
CA LEU A 67 -7.66 6.63 -10.11
C LEU A 67 -8.26 7.95 -9.59
N ALA A 68 -7.58 8.58 -8.62
CA ALA A 68 -8.05 9.85 -8.08
C ALA A 68 -7.99 10.98 -9.13
N THR A 69 -6.97 11.01 -9.99
CA THR A 69 -6.90 11.98 -11.08
C THR A 69 -8.05 11.82 -12.07
N GLU A 70 -8.42 10.59 -12.39
CA GLU A 70 -9.55 10.29 -13.28
C GLU A 70 -10.88 10.75 -12.64
N GLU A 71 -11.15 10.32 -11.40
CA GLU A 71 -12.38 10.63 -10.66
C GLU A 71 -12.62 12.15 -10.51
N TYR A 72 -11.58 12.90 -10.15
CA TYR A 72 -11.72 14.32 -9.83
C TYR A 72 -11.32 15.27 -10.99
N GLY A 73 -10.83 14.75 -12.12
CA GLY A 73 -10.30 15.57 -13.21
C GLY A 73 -9.05 16.40 -12.86
N MET A 74 -8.36 16.06 -11.77
CA MET A 74 -7.26 16.83 -11.20
C MET A 74 -5.90 16.15 -11.45
N ARG A 75 -5.15 16.65 -12.43
CA ARG A 75 -3.87 16.05 -12.87
C ARG A 75 -2.79 15.96 -11.77
N ASN A 76 -2.83 16.85 -10.77
CA ASN A 76 -1.87 16.86 -9.67
C ASN A 76 -2.06 15.68 -8.69
N LEU A 77 -3.23 15.04 -8.66
CA LEU A 77 -3.49 13.92 -7.75
C LEU A 77 -2.63 12.69 -8.06
N ARG A 78 -2.25 12.49 -9.33
CA ARG A 78 -1.36 11.42 -9.76
C ARG A 78 -0.02 11.38 -9.03
N ASN A 79 0.51 12.54 -8.65
CA ASN A 79 1.78 12.66 -7.93
C ASN A 79 1.58 12.97 -6.45
N THR A 80 0.34 12.89 -5.95
CA THR A 80 0.00 13.21 -4.57
C THR A 80 0.20 11.98 -3.70
N GLY A 81 1.01 12.10 -2.66
CA GLY A 81 1.20 11.03 -1.67
C GLY A 81 -0.07 10.70 -0.90
N LEU A 82 -0.08 9.55 -0.20
CA LEU A 82 -1.26 9.04 0.52
C LEU A 82 -1.93 10.07 1.44
N LYS A 83 -1.16 10.91 2.15
CA LYS A 83 -1.70 11.97 3.01
C LYS A 83 -2.58 12.96 2.24
N GLY A 84 -2.13 13.39 1.06
CA GLY A 84 -2.87 14.34 0.24
C GLY A 84 -4.10 13.69 -0.42
N LEU A 85 -3.97 12.44 -0.86
CA LEU A 85 -5.10 11.66 -1.38
C LEU A 85 -6.16 11.43 -0.30
N MET A 86 -5.75 11.11 0.94
CA MET A 86 -6.66 10.97 2.07
C MET A 86 -7.42 12.27 2.34
N SER A 87 -6.71 13.41 2.36
CA SER A 87 -7.34 14.73 2.54
C SER A 87 -8.37 14.98 1.43
N ARG A 88 -8.02 14.70 0.18
CA ARG A 88 -8.91 14.93 -0.97
C ARG A 88 -10.15 14.03 -0.98
N VAL A 89 -9.97 12.74 -0.70
CA VAL A 89 -11.00 11.70 -0.89
C VAL A 89 -11.84 11.51 0.38
N LEU A 90 -11.22 11.55 1.56
CA LEU A 90 -11.91 11.33 2.83
C LEU A 90 -12.26 12.63 3.57
N GLY A 91 -11.71 13.78 3.16
CA GLY A 91 -11.84 15.02 3.92
C GLY A 91 -11.15 14.97 5.28
N LYS A 92 -10.18 14.06 5.47
CA LYS A 92 -9.49 13.83 6.74
C LYS A 92 -8.00 14.05 6.61
N GLU A 93 -7.39 14.62 7.66
CA GLU A 93 -5.95 14.76 7.73
C GLU A 93 -5.29 13.53 8.35
N LEU A 94 -4.20 13.07 7.72
CA LEU A 94 -3.33 12.04 8.28
C LEU A 94 -2.14 12.69 8.98
N ILE A 95 -2.00 12.42 10.27
CA ILE A 95 -0.77 12.74 11.01
C ILE A 95 0.13 11.51 10.95
N LYS A 96 1.24 11.61 10.22
CA LYS A 96 2.29 10.60 10.20
C LYS A 96 3.38 11.01 11.21
N LEU A 97 3.51 10.26 12.30
CA LEU A 97 4.54 10.53 13.31
C LEU A 97 5.91 10.20 12.73
N LYS A 98 6.76 11.23 12.57
CA LYS A 98 8.11 11.07 12.01
C LYS A 98 8.97 10.08 12.79
N SER A 99 8.80 10.05 14.12
CA SER A 99 9.47 9.09 14.99
C SER A 99 9.20 7.64 14.61
N VAL A 100 8.04 7.33 14.03
CA VAL A 100 7.67 6.00 13.56
C VAL A 100 8.04 5.82 12.09
N THR A 101 7.70 6.80 11.22
CA THR A 101 7.96 6.66 9.77
C THR A 101 9.44 6.59 9.43
N MET A 102 10.30 7.20 10.25
CA MET A 102 11.76 7.20 10.10
C MET A 102 12.46 6.34 11.15
N SER A 103 11.72 5.49 11.87
CA SER A 103 12.32 4.49 12.76
C SER A 103 13.03 3.40 11.98
N ASP A 104 13.76 2.53 12.68
CA ASP A 104 14.40 1.38 12.07
C ASP A 104 13.39 0.28 11.70
N TRP A 105 12.99 0.25 10.43
CA TRP A 105 12.06 -0.73 9.86
C TRP A 105 12.72 -2.05 9.46
N ASP A 106 14.04 -2.10 9.49
CA ASP A 106 14.81 -3.30 9.17
C ASP A 106 15.20 -4.06 10.45
N ASN A 107 14.62 -3.71 11.61
CA ASN A 107 14.72 -4.46 12.87
C ASN A 107 13.89 -5.75 12.80
N GLU A 108 14.43 -6.87 13.31
CA GLU A 108 13.75 -8.18 13.34
C GLU A 108 12.39 -8.12 14.05
N TRP A 109 12.29 -7.29 15.09
CA TRP A 109 11.08 -7.12 15.87
C TRP A 109 10.52 -5.71 15.70
N LEU A 110 9.43 -5.59 14.95
CA LEU A 110 8.70 -4.34 14.85
C LEU A 110 8.05 -3.98 16.18
N THR A 111 8.09 -2.69 16.53
CA THR A 111 7.34 -2.17 17.67
C THR A 111 5.84 -2.17 17.37
N LEU A 112 5.01 -2.13 18.42
CA LEU A 112 3.56 -1.99 18.25
C LEU A 112 3.19 -0.73 17.46
N ASP A 113 3.93 0.37 17.64
CA ASP A 113 3.71 1.62 16.91
C ASP A 113 4.01 1.46 15.41
N GLN A 114 5.08 0.73 15.06
CA GLN A 114 5.40 0.41 13.66
C GLN A 114 4.31 -0.49 13.05
N VAL A 115 3.89 -1.55 13.75
CA VAL A 115 2.82 -2.43 13.27
C VAL A 115 1.52 -1.65 13.07
N GLN A 116 1.14 -0.83 14.05
CA GLN A 116 -0.06 0.00 13.97
C GLN A 116 0.02 1.00 12.81
N TYR A 117 1.17 1.68 12.65
CA TYR A 117 1.39 2.61 11.54
C TYR A 117 1.24 1.90 10.19
N ALA A 118 1.91 0.77 9.98
CA ALA A 118 1.84 0.01 8.73
C ALA A 118 0.41 -0.50 8.44
N CYS A 119 -0.31 -0.94 9.47
CA CYS A 119 -1.71 -1.32 9.32
C CYS A 119 -2.60 -0.14 8.91
N ILE A 120 -2.40 1.04 9.51
CA ILE A 120 -3.15 2.25 9.19
C ILE A 120 -2.85 2.68 7.75
N ASP A 121 -1.59 2.68 7.33
CA ASP A 121 -1.17 3.08 5.99
C ASP A 121 -1.84 2.20 4.92
N ALA A 122 -1.73 0.87 5.06
CA ALA A 122 -2.36 -0.08 4.14
C ALA A 122 -3.89 0.00 4.16
N PHE A 123 -4.51 0.19 5.33
CA PHE A 123 -5.96 0.35 5.46
C PHE A 123 -6.48 1.62 4.78
N LEU A 124 -5.76 2.74 4.90
CA LEU A 124 -6.14 3.99 4.27
C LEU A 124 -6.05 3.90 2.75
N SER A 125 -5.02 3.24 2.21
CA SER A 125 -4.91 2.93 0.78
C SER A 125 -6.14 2.13 0.30
N TYR A 126 -6.49 1.05 0.99
CA TYR A 126 -7.70 0.27 0.69
C TYR A 126 -8.98 1.11 0.74
N LYS A 127 -9.14 1.97 1.77
CA LYS A 127 -10.33 2.80 1.94
C LYS A 127 -10.48 3.86 0.85
N ILE A 128 -9.39 4.50 0.45
CA ILE A 128 -9.39 5.49 -0.63
C ILE A 128 -9.84 4.81 -1.92
N VAL A 129 -9.22 3.69 -2.29
CA VAL A 129 -9.59 2.95 -3.51
C VAL A 129 -11.04 2.47 -3.47
N SER A 130 -11.50 1.95 -2.32
CA SER A 130 -12.89 1.51 -2.18
C SER A 130 -13.88 2.64 -2.46
N ILE A 131 -13.57 3.88 -2.10
CA ILE A 131 -14.43 5.04 -2.37
C ILE A 131 -14.33 5.46 -3.83
N LEU A 132 -13.12 5.54 -4.39
CA LEU A 132 -12.91 5.90 -5.80
C LEU A 132 -13.64 4.92 -6.74
N ILE A 133 -13.57 3.61 -6.45
CA ILE A 133 -14.25 2.60 -7.27
C ILE A 133 -15.77 2.61 -7.04
N SER A 134 -16.25 2.87 -5.82
CA SER A 134 -17.70 2.92 -5.55
C SER A 134 -18.36 4.19 -6.10
N GLY A 135 -17.59 5.27 -6.32
CA GLY A 135 -18.06 6.52 -6.93
C GLY A 135 -18.44 6.37 -8.40
N ASN A 136 -17.85 5.41 -9.12
CA ASN A 136 -18.09 5.11 -10.54
C ASN A 136 -19.47 4.47 -10.85
N HIS A 137 -20.40 4.44 -9.90
CA HIS A 137 -21.73 3.85 -10.04
C HIS A 137 -22.90 4.83 -9.85
N ASN A 138 -22.65 6.15 -9.87
CA ASN A 138 -23.70 7.18 -9.83
C ASN A 138 -23.79 7.97 -11.13
#